data_AF-A0A1H8UIF7-F1
#
_entry.id   AF-A0A1H8UIF7-F1
#
_cell.length_a   1.000
_cell.length_b   1.000
_cell.length_c   1.000
_cell.angle_alpha   90.00
_cell.angle_beta   90.00
_cell.angle_gamma   90.00
#
_symmetry.space_group_name_H-M   'P 1'
#
loop_
_entity.id
_entity.type
_entity.pdbx_description
1 polymer ?
#
loop_
_entity_poly.entity_id
_entity_poly.type
_entity_poly.pdbx_seq_one_letter_code
_entity_poly.pdbx_strand_id
1 'polypeptide(L)' 'MAQTNSYAIANDAGLAVRQRLNEVLAALQSSNAGATAPPATRPGMIWLDTSQTPPVVRMRNATDTGWEALLDGGSY' A
#
# COMPACT_ATOMS: atom_id res chain seq x y z
N MET A 1 2.42 5.15 9.73
CA MET A 1 2.22 4.92 8.29
C MET A 1 2.06 3.43 8.11
N ALA A 2 0.85 2.98 7.75
CA ALA A 2 0.52 1.57 7.72
C ALA A 2 0.85 1.02 6.33
N GLN A 3 2.07 0.53 6.17
CA GLN A 3 2.53 -0.24 5.01
C GLN A 3 2.99 -1.60 5.51
N THR A 4 2.86 -2.61 4.66
CA THR A 4 3.38 -3.94 4.96
C THR A 4 4.52 -4.31 4.02
N ASN A 5 5.54 -4.97 4.55
CA ASN A 5 6.65 -5.51 3.78
C ASN A 5 6.27 -6.76 2.98
N SER A 6 5.13 -7.39 3.31
CA SER A 6 4.67 -8.61 2.66
C SER A 6 3.19 -8.86 2.92
N TYR A 7 2.50 -9.38 1.91
CA TYR A 7 1.13 -9.90 2.04
C TYR A 7 1.08 -11.41 2.27
N ALA A 8 2.24 -12.07 2.37
CA ALA A 8 2.31 -13.49 2.70
C ALA A 8 2.25 -13.68 4.22
N ILE A 9 1.43 -14.63 4.65
CA ILE A 9 1.39 -15.11 6.03
C ILE A 9 2.08 -16.46 6.04
N ALA A 10 3.31 -16.50 6.53
CA ALA A 10 4.07 -17.74 6.67
C ALA A 10 3.53 -18.57 7.84
N ASN A 11 3.85 -19.87 7.84
CA ASN A 11 3.64 -20.70 9.02
C ASN A 11 4.58 -20.21 10.13
N ASP A 12 4.00 -19.85 11.28
CA ASP A 12 4.72 -19.29 12.43
C ASP A 12 3.89 -19.54 13.69
N ALA A 13 4.43 -19.17 14.86
CA ALA A 13 3.69 -19.18 16.12
C ALA A 13 2.39 -18.36 16.01
N GLY A 14 1.32 -18.81 16.66
CA GLY A 14 -0.01 -18.19 16.54
C GLY A 14 -0.05 -16.70 16.89
N LEU A 15 0.80 -16.24 17.82
CA LEU A 15 0.95 -14.81 18.12
C LEU A 15 1.52 -14.03 16.93
N ALA A 16 2.57 -14.54 16.30
CA ALA A 16 3.23 -13.91 15.16
C ALA A 16 2.29 -13.84 13.95
N VAL A 17 1.53 -14.91 13.69
CA VAL A 17 0.50 -14.94 12.64
C VAL A 17 -0.55 -13.84 12.87
N ARG A 18 -1.06 -13.71 14.11
CA ARG A 18 -2.04 -12.66 14.44
C ARG A 18 -1.47 -11.25 14.28
N GLN A 19 -0.22 -11.02 14.68
CA GLN A 19 0.46 -9.73 14.49
C GLN A 19 0.58 -9.41 13.00
N ARG A 20 1.05 -10.36 12.17
CA ARG A 20 1.12 -10.17 10.72
C ARG A 20 -0.24 -9.90 10.08
N LEU A 21 -1.30 -10.57 10.52
CA LEU A 21 -2.66 -10.30 10.04
C LEU A 21 -3.10 -8.86 10.34
N ASN A 22 -2.87 -8.38 11.57
CA ASN A 22 -3.21 -7.01 11.94
C ASN A 22 -2.42 -5.97 11.13
N GLU A 23 -1.13 -6.22 10.88
CA GLU A 23 -0.30 -5.36 10.05
C GLU A 23 -0.80 -5.30 8.59
N VAL A 24 -1.13 -6.45 8.00
CA VAL A 24 -1.68 -6.54 6.65
C VAL A 24 -3.03 -5.83 6.56
N LEU A 25 -3.92 -6.04 7.52
CA LEU A 25 -5.23 -5.41 7.57
C LEU A 25 -5.13 -3.89 7.73
N ALA A 26 -4.25 -3.39 8.61
CA ALA A 26 -4.01 -1.96 8.76
C ALA A 26 -3.46 -1.34 7.47
N ALA A 27 -2.57 -2.04 6.78
CA ALA A 27 -2.04 -1.59 5.49
C ALA A 27 -3.14 -1.51 4.41
N LEU A 28 -4.02 -2.51 4.32
CA LEU A 28 -5.16 -2.49 3.40
C LEU A 28 -6.16 -1.38 3.74
N GLN A 29 -6.52 -1.23 5.01
CA GLN A 29 -7.49 -0.21 5.47
C GLN A 29 -7.03 1.21 5.13
N SER A 30 -5.72 1.47 5.16
CA SER A 30 -5.14 2.77 4.88
C SER A 30 -4.71 2.96 3.42
N SER A 31 -4.99 2.01 2.52
CA SER A 31 -4.46 1.99 1.15
C SER A 31 -2.94 2.21 1.13
N ASN A 32 -2.23 1.51 2.01
CA ASN A 32 -0.77 1.56 2.16
C ASN A 32 -0.19 2.97 2.34
N ALA A 33 -0.88 3.85 3.07
CA ALA A 33 -0.47 5.25 3.23
C ALA A 33 0.97 5.38 3.75
N GLY A 34 1.78 6.15 3.02
CA GLY A 34 3.23 6.29 3.27
C GLY A 34 3.86 7.39 2.43
N ALA A 35 4.98 7.94 2.89
CA ALA A 35 5.80 8.86 2.09
C ALA A 35 6.69 8.12 1.07
N THR A 36 6.87 6.82 1.26
CA THR A 36 7.64 5.94 0.37
C THR A 36 6.71 4.92 -0.27
N ALA A 37 7.02 4.49 -1.49
CA ALA A 37 6.23 3.45 -2.15
C ALA A 37 6.27 2.13 -1.34
N PRO A 38 5.14 1.39 -1.26
CA PRO A 38 5.10 0.09 -0.61
C PRO A 38 6.10 -0.89 -1.25
N PRO A 39 6.86 -1.67 -0.46
CA PRO A 39 7.83 -2.63 -0.98
C PRO A 39 7.15 -3.88 -1.56
N ALA A 40 6.03 -4.32 -0.99
CA ALA A 40 5.22 -5.41 -1.51
C ALA A 40 4.19 -4.85 -2.49
N THR A 41 4.50 -4.94 -3.78
CA THR A 41 3.67 -4.42 -4.86
C THR A 41 2.82 -5.52 -5.49
N ARG A 42 1.68 -5.11 -6.05
CA ARG A 42 0.81 -5.94 -6.91
C ARG A 42 0.19 -5.05 -7.98
N PRO A 43 -0.07 -5.56 -9.20
CA PRO A 43 -0.82 -4.84 -10.22
C PRO A 43 -2.14 -4.27 -9.67
N GLY A 44 -2.45 -3.01 -9.98
CA GLY A 44 -3.70 -2.36 -9.56
C GLY A 44 -3.77 -1.97 -8.08
N MET A 45 -2.69 -2.17 -7.31
CA MET A 45 -2.62 -1.73 -5.91
C MET A 45 -2.74 -0.22 -5.79
N ILE A 46 -3.43 0.26 -4.75
CA ILE A 46 -3.56 1.68 -4.44
C ILE A 46 -2.60 2.03 -3.30
N TRP A 47 -1.96 3.20 -3.44
CA TRP A 47 -1.07 3.80 -2.46
C TRP A 47 -1.43 5.27 -2.27
N LEU A 48 -1.68 5.68 -1.02
CA LEU A 48 -1.75 7.10 -0.67
C LEU A 48 -0.34 7.65 -0.39
N ASP A 49 0.19 8.44 -1.33
CA ASP A 49 1.48 9.11 -1.23
C ASP A 49 1.34 10.40 -0.41
N THR A 50 1.82 10.36 0.82
CA THR A 50 1.78 11.51 1.75
C THR A 50 3.04 12.36 1.69
N SER A 51 3.99 12.05 0.80
CA SER A 51 5.15 12.94 0.56
C SER A 51 4.73 14.21 -0.18
N GLN A 52 3.58 14.15 -0.88
CA GLN A 52 2.99 15.24 -1.63
C GLN A 52 2.08 16.10 -0.74
N THR A 53 1.95 17.39 -1.07
CA THR A 53 1.01 18.31 -0.43
C THR A 53 0.19 19.02 -1.52
N PRO A 54 -1.10 18.70 -1.70
CA PRO A 54 -1.90 17.70 -0.95
C PRO A 54 -1.46 16.24 -1.23
N PRO A 55 -1.74 15.29 -0.32
CA PRO A 55 -1.46 13.87 -0.55
C PRO A 55 -2.09 13.36 -1.84
N VAL A 56 -1.35 12.55 -2.60
CA VAL A 56 -1.78 12.06 -3.92
C VAL A 56 -2.06 10.57 -3.85
N VAL A 57 -3.21 10.16 -4.36
CA VAL A 57 -3.53 8.74 -4.54
C VAL A 57 -2.87 8.24 -5.82
N ARG A 58 -2.04 7.21 -5.69
CA ARG A 58 -1.35 6.53 -6.80
C ARG A 58 -1.87 5.12 -6.97
N MET A 59 -1.90 4.63 -8.21
CA MET A 59 -2.22 3.25 -8.58
C MET A 59 -1.02 2.58 -9.24
N ARG A 60 -0.77 1.33 -8.87
CA ARG A 60 0.26 0.50 -9.51
C ARG A 60 -0.21 0.08 -10.89
N ASN A 61 0.62 0.27 -11.90
CA ASN A 61 0.27 -0.09 -13.27
C ASN A 61 0.06 -1.60 -13.45
N ALA A 62 -0.61 -1.99 -14.54
CA ALA A 62 -0.96 -3.39 -14.81
C ALA A 62 0.26 -4.31 -14.98
N THR A 63 1.43 -3.75 -15.34
CA THR A 63 2.69 -4.49 -15.49
C THR A 63 3.51 -4.57 -14.21
N ASP A 64 3.03 -3.98 -13.10
CA ASP A 64 3.73 -3.92 -11.82
C ASP A 64 5.15 -3.33 -11.90
N THR A 65 5.34 -2.34 -12.76
CA THR A 65 6.63 -1.66 -13.00
C THR A 65 6.65 -0.23 -12.48
N GLY A 66 5.50 0.45 -12.44
CA GLY A 66 5.40 1.88 -12.13
C GLY A 66 4.19 2.26 -11.27
N TRP A 67 4.24 3.46 -10.71
CA TRP A 67 3.14 4.09 -9.98
C TRP A 67 2.64 5.30 -10.77
N GLU A 68 1.35 5.34 -11.04
CA GLU A 68 0.68 6.40 -11.78
C GLU A 68 -0.25 7.16 -10.83
N ALA A 69 -0.41 8.48 -11.02
CA ALA A 69 -1.37 9.25 -10.24
C ALA A 69 -2.80 8.88 -10.67
N LEU A 70 -3.63 8.44 -9.71
CA LEU A 70 -5.02 8.09 -9.99
C LEU A 70 -5.92 9.35 -10.06
N LEU A 71 -5.56 10.37 -9.28
CA LEU A 71 -6.22 11.66 -9.23
C LEU A 71 -5.15 12.73 -9.47
N ASP A 72 -5.04 13.23 -10.70
CA ASP A 72 -4.10 14.29 -11.10
C ASP A 72 -4.61 15.71 -10.73
N GLY A 73 -5.55 15.82 -9.80
CA GLY A 73 -6.15 17.11 -9.42
C GLY A 73 -6.95 17.81 -10.54
N GLY A 74 -7.15 17.18 -11.69
CA GLY A 74 -8.08 17.64 -12.72
C GLY A 74 -9.51 17.55 -12.20
N SER A 75 -10.25 18.66 -12.23
CA SER A 75 -11.68 18.67 -11.96
C SER A 75 -12.39 17.71 -12.93
N TYR A 76 -12.94 16.64 -12.38
CA TYR A 76 -13.90 15.74 -13.04
C TYR A 76 -15.31 16.32 -12.94
#